data_AF-A0A8B4TQW6-F1
#
_entry.id   AF-A0A8B4TQW6-F1
#
_cell.length_a   1.000
_cell.length_b   1.000
_cell.length_c   1.000
_cell.angle_alpha   90.00
_cell.angle_beta   90.00
_cell.angle_gamma   90.00
#
_symmetry.space_group_name_H-M   'P 1'
#
loop_
_entity.id
_entity.type
_entity.pdbx_description
1 polymer ?
#
loop_
_entity_poly.entity_id
_entity_poly.type
_entity_poly.pdbx_seq_one_letter_code
_entity_poly.pdbx_strand_id
1 'polypeptide(L)'
;MNNSAMPLRLTVVFAASGDRNSIPTDATTETLNGGKASFDVGFPPITRIALSSGGKPPQGQDFNGIFYESFLRHQWNQTGGGYPFDLAYATAIGGYPKGAVVPFSTLDGLWLNTLNSNNGTPENTGGGASGWVPLSSYGISSITASGSANITLTALQASRPEIVISGVLTGNIYLFFPPWIKKWKVTNNTSGGFNVVCKTIGGSNTATLYPAGRGHIHCDGTNVYFVDATSGPGQSGGLLFGNGARLAWGYTDANCNVAGADGEYETDNIFVTPTFTTSDGVFGFNTICSVKVMPIDISGVGQNERSWLMDSTFSGSGFSFRSACKTQNATIRTRWEVIGF
;
A
#
# COMPACT_ATOMS: atom_id res chain seq x y z
N MET A 1 34.70 16.58 1.32
CA MET A 1 34.91 16.18 -0.08
C MET A 1 33.76 16.71 -0.91
N ASN A 2 34.03 17.37 -2.04
CA ASN A 2 32.99 17.88 -2.94
C ASN A 2 32.59 16.78 -3.95
N ASN A 3 31.39 16.84 -4.52
CA ASN A 3 30.94 15.86 -5.51
C ASN A 3 31.88 15.76 -6.74
N SER A 4 32.59 16.85 -7.05
CA SER A 4 33.63 16.91 -8.09
C SER A 4 34.86 16.05 -7.80
N ALA A 5 35.03 15.57 -6.56
CA ALA A 5 36.13 14.69 -6.14
C ALA A 5 35.71 13.21 -6.09
N MET A 6 34.57 12.84 -6.68
CA MET A 6 34.12 11.44 -6.72
C MET A 6 35.13 10.56 -7.48
N PRO A 7 35.64 9.47 -6.87
CA PRO A 7 36.56 8.57 -7.54
C PRO A 7 35.95 7.90 -8.79
N LEU A 8 36.82 7.50 -9.72
CA LEU A 8 36.39 6.70 -10.86
C LEU A 8 35.88 5.33 -10.40
N ARG A 9 34.87 4.80 -11.11
CA ARG A 9 34.37 3.44 -10.88
C ARG A 9 35.38 2.40 -11.38
N LEU A 10 35.39 1.25 -10.72
CA LEU A 10 36.16 0.08 -11.08
C LEU A 10 35.61 -0.53 -12.36
N THR A 11 36.34 -0.43 -13.46
CA THR A 11 35.98 -1.04 -14.75
C THR A 11 36.46 -2.48 -14.86
N VAL A 12 37.50 -2.87 -14.10
CA VAL A 12 38.08 -4.22 -14.10
C VAL A 12 38.25 -4.68 -12.65
N VAL A 13 37.81 -5.90 -12.35
CA VAL A 13 38.03 -6.54 -11.05
C VAL A 13 39.49 -7.00 -10.95
N PHE A 14 40.11 -6.82 -9.79
CA PHE A 14 41.50 -7.22 -9.56
C PHE A 14 41.67 -8.73 -9.82
N ALA A 15 42.73 -9.11 -10.55
CA ALA A 15 42.99 -10.50 -10.94
C ALA A 15 41.80 -11.22 -11.61
N ALA A 16 40.95 -10.51 -12.37
CA ALA A 16 39.81 -11.10 -13.08
C ALA A 16 40.21 -12.26 -14.01
N SER A 17 41.34 -12.12 -14.72
CA SER A 17 41.91 -13.15 -15.61
C SER A 17 43.27 -13.68 -15.11
N GLY A 18 43.67 -13.32 -13.90
CA GLY A 18 44.95 -13.74 -13.31
C GLY A 18 44.82 -15.00 -12.47
N ASP A 19 45.95 -15.67 -12.22
CA ASP A 19 46.01 -16.84 -11.34
C ASP A 19 45.58 -16.45 -9.91
N ARG A 20 44.60 -17.18 -9.38
CA ARG A 20 44.04 -16.97 -8.05
C ARG A 20 43.59 -18.27 -7.41
N ASN A 21 43.71 -18.34 -6.08
CA ASN A 21 43.13 -19.42 -5.29
C ASN A 21 41.71 -19.02 -4.85
N SER A 22 40.83 -20.02 -4.71
CA SER A 22 39.59 -19.84 -3.96
C SER A 22 39.92 -19.73 -2.48
N ILE A 23 39.32 -18.78 -1.78
CA ILE A 23 39.52 -18.58 -0.33
C ILE A 23 38.36 -19.25 0.41
N PRO A 24 38.58 -20.37 1.12
CA PRO A 24 37.53 -21.02 1.87
C PRO A 24 37.09 -20.16 3.06
N THR A 25 35.84 -20.34 3.49
CA THR A 25 35.30 -19.69 4.68
C THR A 25 36.07 -20.12 5.92
N ASP A 26 36.18 -21.43 6.11
CA ASP A 26 36.79 -22.04 7.29
C ASP A 26 38.14 -22.69 6.94
N ALA A 27 39.10 -22.60 7.86
CA ALA A 27 40.39 -23.27 7.72
C ALA A 27 40.26 -24.79 7.89
N THR A 28 41.11 -25.52 7.19
CA THR A 28 41.31 -26.96 7.37
C THR A 28 42.77 -27.23 7.75
N THR A 29 43.05 -28.43 8.27
CA THR A 29 44.43 -28.86 8.53
C THR A 29 45.31 -28.72 7.29
N GLU A 30 44.75 -28.97 6.10
CA GLU A 30 45.46 -28.81 4.83
C GLU A 30 45.78 -27.35 4.53
N THR A 31 44.82 -26.42 4.67
CA THR A 31 45.08 -25.00 4.39
C THR A 31 46.08 -24.40 5.38
N LEU A 32 45.94 -24.74 6.67
CA LEU A 32 46.87 -24.30 7.72
C LEU A 32 48.30 -24.77 7.45
N ASN A 33 48.49 -26.06 7.17
CA ASN A 33 49.82 -26.63 6.87
C ASN A 33 50.35 -26.18 5.50
N GLY A 34 49.46 -25.83 4.57
CA GLY A 34 49.77 -25.33 3.25
C GLY A 34 50.24 -23.87 3.24
N GLY A 35 50.00 -23.11 4.32
CA GLY A 35 50.22 -21.66 4.32
C GLY A 35 49.15 -20.87 3.56
N LYS A 36 47.97 -21.47 3.35
CA LYS A 36 46.86 -20.91 2.56
C LYS A 36 45.92 -20.08 3.44
N ALA A 37 45.43 -18.97 2.90
CA ALA A 37 44.46 -18.12 3.59
C ALA A 37 43.03 -18.71 3.62
N SER A 38 42.26 -18.37 4.66
CA SER A 38 40.81 -18.57 4.77
C SER A 38 40.15 -17.37 5.45
N PHE A 39 38.82 -17.23 5.38
CA PHE A 39 38.13 -16.05 5.93
C PHE A 39 38.07 -16.03 7.48
N ASP A 40 37.99 -17.20 8.12
CA ASP A 40 37.92 -17.35 9.58
C ASP A 40 39.22 -16.99 10.32
N VAL A 41 40.39 -17.39 9.78
CA VAL A 41 41.70 -17.18 10.43
C VAL A 41 42.66 -16.29 9.65
N GLY A 42 42.33 -15.89 8.43
CA GLY A 42 43.22 -15.13 7.55
C GLY A 42 44.43 -15.95 7.10
N PHE A 43 45.61 -15.32 7.03
CA PHE A 43 46.86 -16.04 6.73
C PHE A 43 47.37 -16.80 7.98
N PRO A 44 47.61 -18.11 7.88
CA PRO A 44 48.01 -18.92 9.04
C PRO A 44 49.40 -18.51 9.57
N PRO A 45 49.71 -18.71 10.86
CA PRO A 45 50.98 -18.31 11.47
C PRO A 45 52.24 -18.84 10.77
N ILE A 46 52.17 -20.01 10.12
CA ILE A 46 53.27 -20.58 9.33
C ILE A 46 53.79 -19.63 8.23
N THR A 47 52.96 -18.66 7.82
CA THR A 47 53.31 -17.61 6.85
C THR A 47 54.19 -16.50 7.39
N ARG A 48 54.40 -16.46 8.69
CA ARG A 48 55.22 -15.47 9.39
C ARG A 48 56.43 -16.09 10.11
N ILE A 49 56.73 -17.36 9.80
CA ILE A 49 57.90 -18.08 10.29
C ILE A 49 59.01 -18.00 9.25
N ALA A 50 60.27 -17.94 9.69
CA ALA A 50 61.43 -17.97 8.79
C ALA A 50 61.42 -19.26 7.94
N LEU A 51 61.84 -19.15 6.67
CA LEU A 51 61.93 -20.30 5.76
C LEU A 51 62.83 -21.41 6.33
N SER A 52 63.93 -21.03 6.99
CA SER A 52 64.86 -21.95 7.66
C SER A 52 64.22 -22.73 8.81
N SER A 53 63.09 -22.25 9.34
CA SER A 53 62.33 -22.86 10.43
C SER A 53 61.05 -23.55 9.93
N GLY A 54 60.96 -23.83 8.62
CA GLY A 54 59.79 -24.50 8.01
C GLY A 54 58.61 -23.59 7.70
N GLY A 55 58.79 -22.26 7.76
CA GLY A 55 57.75 -21.31 7.35
C GLY A 55 57.46 -21.36 5.84
N LYS A 56 56.25 -20.92 5.46
CA LYS A 56 55.79 -20.87 4.06
C LYS A 56 55.22 -19.50 3.76
N PRO A 57 55.81 -18.68 2.88
CA PRO A 57 55.35 -17.32 2.66
C PRO A 57 53.90 -17.30 2.15
N PRO A 58 53.14 -16.23 2.40
CA PRO A 58 51.81 -16.04 1.82
C PRO A 58 51.84 -16.24 0.30
N GLN A 59 50.86 -16.97 -0.26
CA GLN A 59 50.81 -17.21 -1.70
C GLN A 59 50.28 -15.97 -2.43
N GLY A 60 50.93 -15.57 -3.53
CA GLY A 60 50.44 -14.47 -4.38
C GLY A 60 49.02 -14.74 -4.92
N GLN A 61 48.70 -16.00 -5.19
CA GLN A 61 47.37 -16.45 -5.60
C GLN A 61 46.29 -16.24 -4.53
N ASP A 62 46.66 -16.28 -3.23
CA ASP A 62 45.72 -16.00 -2.15
C ASP A 62 45.41 -14.49 -2.06
N PHE A 63 46.43 -13.64 -2.20
CA PHE A 63 46.20 -12.19 -2.34
C PHE A 63 45.30 -11.87 -3.53
N ASN A 64 45.59 -12.46 -4.69
CA ASN A 64 44.77 -12.30 -5.89
C ASN A 64 43.32 -12.76 -5.65
N GLY A 65 43.12 -13.89 -4.95
CA GLY A 65 41.79 -14.39 -4.59
C GLY A 65 41.03 -13.47 -3.65
N ILE A 66 41.67 -13.01 -2.57
CA ILE A 66 41.08 -12.08 -1.59
C ILE A 66 40.68 -10.76 -2.27
N PHE A 67 41.58 -10.18 -3.07
CA PHE A 67 41.30 -8.94 -3.78
C PHE A 67 40.25 -9.14 -4.87
N TYR A 68 40.27 -10.24 -5.61
CA TYR A 68 39.23 -10.55 -6.58
C TYR A 68 37.83 -10.52 -5.94
N GLU A 69 37.63 -11.24 -4.84
CA GLU A 69 36.34 -11.27 -4.10
C GLU A 69 35.91 -9.88 -3.60
N SER A 70 36.85 -9.12 -3.02
CA SER A 70 36.57 -7.77 -2.52
C SER A 70 36.23 -6.78 -3.65
N PHE A 71 37.04 -6.72 -4.70
CA PHE A 71 36.84 -5.81 -5.82
C PHE A 71 35.61 -6.18 -6.65
N LEU A 72 35.22 -7.45 -6.72
CA LEU A 72 33.98 -7.89 -7.34
C LEU A 72 32.77 -7.31 -6.60
N ARG A 73 32.74 -7.41 -5.27
CA ARG A 73 31.68 -6.81 -4.44
C ARG A 73 31.70 -5.28 -4.53
N HIS A 74 32.87 -4.66 -4.58
CA HIS A 74 32.96 -3.21 -4.78
C HIS A 74 32.40 -2.79 -6.14
N GLN A 75 32.71 -3.51 -7.21
CA GLN A 75 32.15 -3.22 -8.53
C GLN A 75 30.62 -3.34 -8.53
N TRP A 76 30.06 -4.39 -7.91
CA TRP A 76 28.61 -4.54 -7.72
C TRP A 76 27.97 -3.37 -6.96
N ASN A 77 28.59 -2.93 -5.86
CA ASN A 77 28.08 -1.79 -5.09
C ASN A 77 28.19 -0.46 -5.87
N GLN A 78 29.25 -0.28 -6.67
CA GLN A 78 29.47 0.95 -7.45
C GLN A 78 28.48 1.13 -8.60
N THR A 79 27.86 0.05 -9.08
CA THR A 79 26.75 0.11 -10.04
C THR A 79 25.40 0.37 -9.35
N GLY A 80 25.36 0.43 -8.02
CA GLY A 80 24.12 0.55 -7.24
C GLY A 80 23.43 -0.79 -6.98
N GLY A 81 24.11 -1.92 -7.21
CA GLY A 81 23.58 -3.25 -6.94
C GLY A 81 23.39 -3.49 -5.45
N GLY A 82 22.19 -3.90 -5.06
CA GLY A 82 21.89 -4.42 -3.72
C GLY A 82 21.84 -5.95 -3.70
N TYR A 83 21.86 -6.54 -2.51
CA TYR A 83 21.67 -7.98 -2.31
C TYR A 83 20.24 -8.23 -1.83
N PRO A 84 19.40 -8.96 -2.58
CA PRO A 84 18.08 -9.37 -2.10
C PRO A 84 18.19 -10.14 -0.78
N PHE A 85 17.08 -10.22 -0.04
CA PHE A 85 17.03 -11.03 1.17
C PHE A 85 17.44 -12.48 0.87
N ASP A 86 18.33 -13.01 1.70
CA ASP A 86 18.79 -14.39 1.68
C ASP A 86 18.67 -14.96 3.09
N LEU A 87 17.90 -16.05 3.21
CA LEU A 87 17.59 -16.69 4.50
C LEU A 87 18.81 -17.40 5.10
N ALA A 88 19.65 -18.01 4.26
CA ALA A 88 20.86 -18.70 4.72
C ALA A 88 21.87 -17.68 5.26
N TYR A 89 22.03 -16.55 4.56
CA TYR A 89 22.83 -15.41 5.01
C TYR A 89 22.27 -14.83 6.31
N ALA A 90 20.96 -14.56 6.38
CA ALA A 90 20.32 -14.07 7.61
C ALA A 90 20.65 -14.97 8.79
N THR A 91 20.46 -16.29 8.62
CA THR A 91 20.77 -17.29 9.66
C THR A 91 22.24 -17.26 10.05
N ALA A 92 23.16 -17.18 9.07
CA ALA A 92 24.60 -17.17 9.31
C ALA A 92 25.07 -15.92 10.09
N ILE A 93 24.44 -14.76 9.91
CA ILE A 93 24.82 -13.52 10.58
C ILE A 93 23.99 -13.20 11.85
N GLY A 94 23.05 -14.06 12.24
CA GLY A 94 22.14 -13.80 13.36
C GLY A 94 21.01 -12.82 13.06
N GLY A 95 20.62 -12.71 11.79
CA GLY A 95 19.54 -11.89 11.25
C GLY A 95 19.98 -10.51 10.80
N TYR A 96 19.19 -9.92 9.89
CA TYR A 96 19.46 -8.57 9.39
C TYR A 96 19.29 -7.53 10.52
N PRO A 97 20.18 -6.53 10.62
CA PRO A 97 20.06 -5.45 11.60
C PRO A 97 18.95 -4.46 11.23
N LYS A 98 18.43 -3.72 12.20
CA LYS A 98 17.45 -2.65 11.95
C LYS A 98 18.07 -1.60 11.03
N GLY A 99 17.31 -1.14 10.03
CA GLY A 99 17.79 -0.20 9.03
C GLY A 99 18.44 -0.86 7.81
N ALA A 100 18.57 -2.19 7.78
CA ALA A 100 18.99 -2.90 6.57
C ALA A 100 18.02 -2.62 5.42
N VAL A 101 18.56 -2.35 4.24
CA VAL A 101 17.80 -2.15 3.00
C VAL A 101 18.18 -3.25 2.02
N VAL A 102 17.20 -3.99 1.52
CA VAL A 102 17.40 -5.07 0.55
C VAL A 102 16.47 -4.87 -0.65
N PRO A 103 16.91 -5.14 -1.89
CA PRO A 103 16.02 -5.16 -3.04
C PRO A 103 14.89 -6.17 -2.91
N PHE A 104 13.80 -5.90 -3.62
CA PHE A 104 12.77 -6.90 -3.88
C PHE A 104 13.37 -8.07 -4.65
N SER A 105 12.77 -9.26 -4.55
CA SER A 105 13.16 -10.42 -5.37
C SER A 105 13.03 -10.14 -6.89
N THR A 106 12.16 -9.20 -7.24
CA THR A 106 11.92 -8.72 -8.62
C THR A 106 12.80 -7.54 -9.04
N LEU A 107 13.66 -7.04 -8.14
CA LEU A 107 14.61 -5.94 -8.38
C LEU A 107 13.99 -4.59 -8.80
N ASP A 108 12.68 -4.40 -8.60
CA ASP A 108 11.94 -3.18 -8.97
C ASP A 108 11.44 -2.40 -7.73
N GLY A 109 12.09 -2.62 -6.59
CA GLY A 109 11.78 -1.96 -5.32
C GLY A 109 12.77 -2.32 -4.21
N LEU A 110 12.58 -1.73 -3.04
CA LEU A 110 13.45 -1.88 -1.88
C LEU A 110 12.60 -2.12 -0.61
N TRP A 111 13.03 -3.06 0.21
CA TRP A 111 12.53 -3.32 1.56
C TRP A 111 13.41 -2.62 2.60
N LEU A 112 12.81 -2.08 3.66
CA LEU A 112 13.47 -1.56 4.84
C LEU A 112 13.16 -2.45 6.05
N ASN A 113 14.20 -2.93 6.73
CA ASN A 113 14.08 -3.68 7.97
C ASN A 113 13.85 -2.75 9.17
N THR A 114 12.86 -3.04 10.00
CA THR A 114 12.51 -2.27 11.20
C THR A 114 12.89 -2.96 12.50
N LEU A 115 13.42 -4.20 12.45
CA LEU A 115 13.78 -5.01 13.61
C LEU A 115 15.29 -5.34 13.64
N ASN A 116 15.85 -5.55 14.82
CA ASN A 116 17.19 -6.14 14.95
C ASN A 116 17.10 -7.67 14.83
N SER A 117 18.18 -8.29 14.35
CA SER A 117 18.29 -9.75 14.22
C SER A 117 17.12 -10.37 13.46
N ASN A 118 16.65 -9.70 12.40
CA ASN A 118 15.48 -10.15 11.65
C ASN A 118 15.85 -11.30 10.70
N ASN A 119 15.34 -12.50 11.01
CA ASN A 119 15.45 -13.70 10.16
C ASN A 119 14.19 -13.95 9.31
N GLY A 120 13.15 -13.14 9.47
CA GLY A 120 11.92 -13.26 8.69
C GLY A 120 12.14 -12.75 7.26
N THR A 121 11.53 -13.42 6.28
CA THR A 121 11.52 -12.94 4.90
C THR A 121 10.70 -11.63 4.78
N PRO A 122 11.16 -10.64 4.00
CA PRO A 122 10.35 -9.46 3.69
C PRO A 122 9.10 -9.81 2.88
N GLU A 123 9.20 -10.76 1.95
CA GLU A 123 8.14 -11.08 0.99
C GLU A 123 7.22 -12.21 1.47
N ASN A 124 6.68 -12.04 2.69
CA ASN A 124 5.75 -13.01 3.27
C ASN A 124 4.38 -13.01 2.56
N THR A 125 3.64 -14.12 2.66
CA THR A 125 2.31 -14.29 2.04
C THR A 125 1.14 -14.16 3.02
N GLY A 126 1.42 -14.06 4.32
CA GLY A 126 0.41 -14.13 5.39
C GLY A 126 -0.25 -12.80 5.76
N GLY A 127 0.17 -11.69 5.15
CA GLY A 127 -0.37 -10.35 5.46
C GLY A 127 -0.04 -9.85 6.87
N GLY A 128 0.81 -10.55 7.61
CA GLY A 128 1.28 -10.17 8.94
C GLY A 128 2.52 -9.27 8.88
N ALA A 129 2.82 -8.60 10.00
CA ALA A 129 4.03 -7.82 10.12
C ALA A 129 5.27 -8.73 10.21
N SER A 130 6.19 -8.63 9.25
CA SER A 130 7.48 -9.36 9.26
C SER A 130 8.65 -8.52 9.79
N GLY A 131 8.39 -7.28 10.23
CA GLY A 131 9.46 -6.32 10.50
C GLY A 131 10.11 -5.76 9.24
N TRP A 132 9.50 -5.95 8.07
CA TRP A 132 9.90 -5.33 6.81
C TRP A 132 8.77 -4.45 6.28
N VAL A 133 9.15 -3.28 5.75
CA VAL A 133 8.23 -2.33 5.11
C VAL A 133 8.77 -1.89 3.75
N PRO A 134 7.92 -1.59 2.76
CA PRO A 134 8.40 -1.16 1.45
C PRO A 134 8.95 0.27 1.53
N LEU A 135 10.21 0.46 1.15
CA LEU A 135 10.87 1.77 1.07
C LEU A 135 10.60 2.43 -0.29
N SER A 136 10.68 1.66 -1.37
CA SER A 136 10.35 2.08 -2.72
C SER A 136 9.79 0.91 -3.51
N SER A 137 8.89 1.19 -4.46
CA SER A 137 8.24 0.16 -5.26
C SER A 137 7.74 0.74 -6.58
N TYR A 138 8.02 0.04 -7.68
CA TYR A 138 7.57 0.42 -9.02
C TYR A 138 6.45 -0.50 -9.53
N GLY A 139 5.50 0.01 -10.32
CA GLY A 139 4.48 -0.81 -10.98
C GLY A 139 3.17 -1.00 -10.20
N ILE A 140 2.36 -1.94 -10.68
CA ILE A 140 0.96 -2.17 -10.26
C ILE A 140 0.78 -3.64 -9.90
N SER A 141 0.03 -3.93 -8.83
CA SER A 141 -0.40 -5.30 -8.55
C SER A 141 -1.77 -5.59 -9.13
N SER A 142 -1.84 -6.62 -9.98
CA SER A 142 -3.10 -7.17 -10.48
C SER A 142 -3.49 -8.39 -9.66
N ILE A 143 -4.68 -8.35 -9.06
CA ILE A 143 -5.21 -9.40 -8.18
C ILE A 143 -6.45 -9.99 -8.85
N THR A 144 -6.46 -11.30 -9.05
CA THR A 144 -7.62 -12.01 -9.56
C THR A 144 -8.45 -12.52 -8.40
N ALA A 145 -9.71 -12.09 -8.34
CA ALA A 145 -10.71 -12.56 -7.38
C ALA A 145 -11.73 -13.47 -8.07
N SER A 146 -12.18 -14.50 -7.35
CA SER A 146 -13.20 -15.43 -7.85
C SER A 146 -14.12 -15.84 -6.70
N GLY A 147 -15.43 -15.74 -6.92
CA GLY A 147 -16.42 -16.14 -5.94
C GLY A 147 -16.52 -15.16 -4.78
N SER A 148 -16.55 -15.68 -3.54
CA SER A 148 -16.71 -14.90 -2.31
C SER A 148 -15.58 -15.14 -1.30
N ALA A 149 -14.42 -15.63 -1.75
CA ALA A 149 -13.29 -15.89 -0.89
C ALA A 149 -12.54 -14.59 -0.56
N ASN A 150 -12.24 -14.41 0.73
CA ASN A 150 -11.36 -13.31 1.16
C ASN A 150 -9.94 -13.52 0.62
N ILE A 151 -9.25 -12.41 0.34
CA ILE A 151 -7.91 -12.43 -0.23
C ILE A 151 -6.96 -11.74 0.75
N THR A 152 -5.85 -12.39 1.07
CA THR A 152 -4.73 -11.75 1.77
C THR A 152 -3.65 -11.42 0.76
N LEU A 153 -3.30 -10.13 0.66
CA LEU A 153 -2.21 -9.69 -0.21
C LEU A 153 -0.89 -10.23 0.31
N THR A 154 -0.04 -10.71 -0.59
CA THR A 154 1.37 -10.93 -0.25
C THR A 154 2.04 -9.58 0.01
N ALA A 155 3.12 -9.58 0.79
CA ALA A 155 3.88 -8.37 1.03
C ALA A 155 4.33 -7.73 -0.31
N LEU A 156 4.82 -8.52 -1.27
CA LEU A 156 5.24 -7.98 -2.57
C LEU A 156 4.06 -7.35 -3.34
N GLN A 157 2.87 -7.96 -3.32
CA GLN A 157 1.66 -7.37 -3.93
C GLN A 157 1.26 -6.06 -3.23
N ALA A 158 1.21 -6.05 -1.90
CA ALA A 158 0.88 -4.86 -1.14
C ALA A 158 1.97 -3.78 -1.20
N SER A 159 3.19 -4.10 -1.62
CA SER A 159 4.27 -3.12 -1.74
C SER A 159 3.97 -2.07 -2.82
N ARG A 160 3.25 -2.48 -3.88
CA ARG A 160 2.94 -1.65 -5.04
C ARG A 160 2.03 -0.50 -4.62
N PRO A 161 2.23 0.71 -5.18
CA PRO A 161 1.39 1.86 -4.85
C PRO A 161 -0.05 1.72 -5.38
N GLU A 162 -0.25 0.95 -6.44
CA GLU A 162 -1.57 0.70 -7.04
C GLU A 162 -1.91 -0.79 -7.06
N ILE A 163 -3.14 -1.10 -6.67
CA ILE A 163 -3.68 -2.46 -6.64
C ILE A 163 -5.00 -2.48 -7.43
N VAL A 164 -5.08 -3.35 -8.41
CA VAL A 164 -6.26 -3.55 -9.25
C VAL A 164 -6.78 -4.96 -9.02
N ILE A 165 -8.03 -5.07 -8.56
CA ILE A 165 -8.72 -6.33 -8.38
C ILE A 165 -9.64 -6.55 -9.58
N SER A 166 -9.60 -7.74 -10.18
CA SER A 166 -10.42 -8.11 -11.34
C SER A 166 -11.01 -9.52 -11.15
N GLY A 167 -11.98 -9.89 -11.98
CA GLY A 167 -12.64 -11.20 -11.94
C GLY A 167 -14.14 -11.09 -11.62
N VAL A 168 -14.77 -12.19 -11.22
CA VAL A 168 -16.20 -12.28 -10.95
C VAL A 168 -16.41 -12.59 -9.47
N LEU A 169 -17.05 -11.68 -8.74
CA LEU A 169 -17.44 -11.91 -7.36
C LEU A 169 -18.85 -12.50 -7.28
N THR A 170 -19.08 -13.35 -6.29
CA THR A 170 -20.40 -13.91 -5.94
C THR A 170 -20.84 -13.51 -4.53
N GLY A 171 -20.05 -12.66 -3.86
CA GLY A 171 -20.28 -12.15 -2.52
C GLY A 171 -19.28 -11.05 -2.19
N ASN A 172 -19.56 -10.25 -1.16
CA ASN A 172 -18.59 -9.27 -0.65
C ASN A 172 -17.35 -10.01 -0.12
N ILE A 173 -16.16 -9.47 -0.38
CA ILE A 173 -14.91 -10.05 0.08
C ILE A 173 -14.09 -9.06 0.90
N TYR A 174 -13.30 -9.56 1.84
CA TYR A 174 -12.23 -8.80 2.46
C TYR A 174 -10.96 -8.91 1.63
N LEU A 175 -10.30 -7.77 1.42
CA LEU A 175 -8.93 -7.68 0.91
C LEU A 175 -8.02 -7.26 2.06
N PHE A 176 -7.18 -8.18 2.53
CA PHE A 176 -6.31 -7.96 3.67
C PHE A 176 -4.96 -7.36 3.25
N PHE A 177 -4.65 -6.20 3.83
CA PHE A 177 -3.38 -5.48 3.67
C PHE A 177 -2.46 -5.78 4.86
N PRO A 178 -1.13 -5.79 4.65
CA PRO A 178 -0.19 -5.76 5.75
C PRO A 178 -0.36 -4.52 6.62
N PRO A 179 -0.12 -4.60 7.94
CA PRO A 179 -0.26 -3.50 8.90
C PRO A 179 0.91 -2.50 8.78
N TRP A 180 1.03 -1.85 7.62
CA TRP A 180 2.04 -0.85 7.34
C TRP A 180 1.48 0.56 7.40
N ILE A 181 2.30 1.52 7.80
CA ILE A 181 1.98 2.94 7.63
C ILE A 181 2.22 3.30 6.17
N LYS A 182 1.20 3.17 5.32
CA LYS A 182 1.30 3.36 3.85
C LYS A 182 -0.02 3.82 3.25
N LYS A 183 0.06 4.45 2.06
CA LYS A 183 -1.10 4.78 1.22
C LYS A 183 -1.11 3.91 -0.04
N TRP A 184 -2.30 3.60 -0.54
CA TRP A 184 -2.52 2.87 -1.78
C TRP A 184 -3.61 3.52 -2.62
N LYS A 185 -3.52 3.35 -3.93
CA LYS A 185 -4.66 3.46 -4.85
C LYS A 185 -5.19 2.07 -5.10
N VAL A 186 -6.49 1.86 -4.86
CA VAL A 186 -7.10 0.54 -5.00
C VAL A 186 -8.32 0.63 -5.90
N THR A 187 -8.38 -0.27 -6.88
CA THR A 187 -9.46 -0.33 -7.88
C THR A 187 -10.17 -1.67 -7.80
N ASN A 188 -11.47 -1.66 -7.55
CA ASN A 188 -12.35 -2.81 -7.71
C ASN A 188 -12.88 -2.85 -9.15
N ASN A 189 -12.17 -3.54 -10.04
CA ASN A 189 -12.57 -3.81 -11.43
C ASN A 189 -13.23 -5.19 -11.59
N THR A 190 -13.96 -5.65 -10.57
CA THR A 190 -14.67 -6.93 -10.62
C THR A 190 -16.08 -6.77 -11.19
N SER A 191 -16.63 -7.87 -11.70
CA SER A 191 -18.05 -8.01 -12.03
C SER A 191 -18.80 -8.78 -10.92
N GLY A 192 -20.12 -8.88 -11.04
CA GLY A 192 -20.97 -9.55 -10.05
C GLY A 192 -21.63 -8.62 -9.03
N GLY A 193 -21.26 -7.33 -9.00
CA GLY A 193 -21.97 -6.32 -8.20
C GLY A 193 -21.67 -6.35 -6.70
N PHE A 194 -20.54 -6.95 -6.29
CA PHE A 194 -20.14 -7.04 -4.89
C PHE A 194 -18.98 -6.13 -4.51
N ASN A 195 -18.89 -5.84 -3.21
CA ASN A 195 -17.91 -4.93 -2.64
C ASN A 195 -16.59 -5.64 -2.31
N VAL A 196 -15.50 -4.88 -2.44
CA VAL A 196 -14.18 -5.25 -1.91
C VAL A 196 -13.92 -4.42 -0.66
N VAL A 197 -13.81 -5.07 0.50
CA VAL A 197 -13.61 -4.41 1.80
C VAL A 197 -12.14 -4.47 2.18
N CYS A 198 -11.43 -3.36 2.03
CA CYS A 198 -10.02 -3.23 2.37
C CYS A 198 -9.84 -3.08 3.89
N LYS A 199 -9.04 -3.96 4.50
CA LYS A 199 -8.69 -3.89 5.93
C LYS A 199 -7.36 -4.57 6.22
N THR A 200 -6.80 -4.42 7.41
CA THR A 200 -5.78 -5.38 7.90
C THR A 200 -6.48 -6.55 8.59
N ILE A 201 -5.78 -7.64 8.88
CA ILE A 201 -6.37 -8.81 9.56
C ILE A 201 -6.92 -8.44 10.95
N GLY A 202 -6.15 -7.70 11.75
CA GLY A 202 -6.51 -7.30 13.12
C GLY A 202 -7.26 -5.97 13.23
N GLY A 203 -7.33 -5.19 12.14
CA GLY A 203 -7.97 -3.88 12.12
C GLY A 203 -9.50 -3.97 12.19
N SER A 204 -10.09 -3.03 12.92
CA SER A 204 -11.55 -2.90 13.04
C SER A 204 -12.13 -2.02 11.94
N ASN A 205 -11.42 -0.95 11.58
CA ASN A 205 -11.88 -0.03 10.54
C ASN A 205 -11.53 -0.56 9.14
N THR A 206 -12.42 -0.29 8.19
CA THR A 206 -12.33 -0.77 6.82
C THR A 206 -12.58 0.36 5.82
N ALA A 207 -12.03 0.20 4.60
CA ALA A 207 -12.36 1.01 3.45
C ALA A 207 -13.06 0.14 2.39
N THR A 208 -14.35 0.37 2.17
CA THR A 208 -15.18 -0.45 1.27
C THR A 208 -15.24 0.15 -0.13
N LEU A 209 -14.70 -0.58 -1.12
CA LEU A 209 -14.77 -0.25 -2.53
C LEU A 209 -15.97 -0.94 -3.19
N TYR A 210 -16.89 -0.15 -3.69
CA TYR A 210 -18.05 -0.61 -4.47
C TYR A 210 -17.64 -1.21 -5.83
N PRO A 211 -18.54 -1.92 -6.53
CA PRO A 211 -18.29 -2.41 -7.88
C PRO A 211 -17.87 -1.26 -8.82
N ALA A 212 -16.84 -1.49 -9.63
CA ALA A 212 -16.18 -0.46 -10.47
C ALA A 212 -15.58 0.74 -9.69
N GLY A 213 -15.54 0.68 -8.34
CA GLY A 213 -15.06 1.73 -7.47
C GLY A 213 -13.54 1.82 -7.42
N ARG A 214 -13.02 3.04 -7.22
CA ARG A 214 -11.58 3.33 -7.10
C ARG A 214 -11.34 4.32 -5.98
N GLY A 215 -10.49 4.00 -5.02
CA GLY A 215 -10.24 4.88 -3.88
C GLY A 215 -8.77 4.95 -3.49
N HIS A 216 -8.39 6.09 -2.91
CA HIS A 216 -7.14 6.20 -2.18
C HIS A 216 -7.38 5.78 -0.74
N ILE A 217 -6.58 4.85 -0.23
CA ILE A 217 -6.67 4.37 1.14
C ILE A 217 -5.36 4.59 1.88
N HIS A 218 -5.44 4.72 3.19
CA HIS A 218 -4.31 4.81 4.11
C HIS A 218 -4.45 3.76 5.20
N CYS A 219 -3.35 3.07 5.50
CA CYS A 219 -3.23 2.29 6.73
C CYS A 219 -2.30 3.01 7.70
N ASP A 220 -2.69 3.08 8.96
CA ASP A 220 -1.95 3.69 10.07
C ASP A 220 -1.07 2.68 10.82
N GLY A 221 -0.88 1.48 10.26
CA GLY A 221 -0.23 0.34 10.93
C GLY A 221 -1.20 -0.58 11.68
N THR A 222 -2.49 -0.25 11.78
CA THR A 222 -3.51 -1.12 12.40
C THR A 222 -4.77 -1.17 11.55
N ASN A 223 -5.32 -0.02 11.22
CA ASN A 223 -6.62 0.16 10.57
C ASN A 223 -6.44 0.68 9.15
N VAL A 224 -7.45 0.51 8.31
CA VAL A 224 -7.47 1.04 6.93
C VAL A 224 -8.62 2.04 6.79
N TYR A 225 -8.32 3.17 6.16
CA TYR A 225 -9.21 4.31 5.97
C TYR A 225 -9.17 4.77 4.52
N PHE A 226 -10.23 5.45 4.07
CA PHE A 226 -10.16 6.26 2.87
C PHE A 226 -9.39 7.56 3.13
N VAL A 227 -8.49 7.92 2.22
CA VAL A 227 -7.82 9.23 2.19
C VAL A 227 -8.75 10.27 1.57
N ASP A 228 -9.47 9.88 0.53
CA ASP A 228 -10.53 10.66 -0.10
C ASP A 228 -11.82 9.83 0.00
N ALA A 229 -12.94 10.37 0.48
CA ALA A 229 -14.15 9.55 0.61
C ALA A 229 -14.65 9.14 -0.80
N THR A 230 -14.64 7.84 -1.08
CA THR A 230 -14.98 7.33 -2.41
C THR A 230 -16.49 7.20 -2.58
N SER A 231 -17.06 7.83 -3.62
CA SER A 231 -18.45 7.64 -4.07
C SER A 231 -18.63 6.36 -4.90
N GLY A 232 -19.44 5.43 -4.42
CA GLY A 232 -20.13 4.47 -5.31
C GLY A 232 -21.40 5.11 -5.90
N PRO A 233 -21.92 4.63 -7.04
CA PRO A 233 -23.25 5.05 -7.53
C PRO A 233 -24.30 4.79 -6.44
N GLY A 234 -25.07 5.82 -6.06
CA GLY A 234 -26.16 5.65 -5.08
C GLY A 234 -25.74 5.72 -3.60
N GLN A 235 -24.52 6.15 -3.27
CA GLN A 235 -24.10 6.33 -1.88
C GLN A 235 -23.60 7.73 -1.51
N SER A 236 -23.84 8.09 -0.25
CA SER A 236 -23.33 9.31 0.37
C SER A 236 -21.82 9.31 0.52
N GLY A 237 -21.21 10.48 0.49
CA GLY A 237 -19.78 10.67 0.66
C GLY A 237 -19.43 12.14 0.82
N GLY A 238 -18.14 12.46 0.85
CA GLY A 238 -17.70 13.84 0.93
C GLY A 238 -16.21 14.02 0.69
N LEU A 239 -15.81 15.28 0.56
CA LEU A 239 -14.46 15.71 0.29
C LEU A 239 -14.12 16.86 1.24
N LEU A 240 -12.94 16.78 1.85
CA LEU A 240 -12.37 17.87 2.62
C LEU A 240 -11.56 18.77 1.67
N PHE A 241 -11.75 20.08 1.80
CA PHE A 241 -10.93 21.11 1.16
C PHE A 241 -10.04 21.81 2.19
N GLY A 242 -9.11 22.63 1.70
CA GLY A 242 -8.31 23.50 2.56
C GLY A 242 -9.17 24.50 3.35
N ASN A 243 -8.64 24.96 4.48
CA ASN A 243 -9.27 25.97 5.35
C ASN A 243 -10.66 25.58 5.89
N GLY A 244 -10.91 24.26 6.06
CA GLY A 244 -12.11 23.74 6.70
C GLY A 244 -13.34 23.67 5.79
N ALA A 245 -13.23 24.06 4.53
CA ALA A 245 -14.30 23.88 3.55
C ALA A 245 -14.51 22.39 3.24
N ARG A 246 -15.76 21.99 2.95
CA ARG A 246 -16.18 20.60 2.79
C ARG A 246 -17.24 20.51 1.70
N LEU A 247 -17.23 19.43 0.94
CA LEU A 247 -18.33 19.01 0.07
C LEU A 247 -18.86 17.67 0.59
N ALA A 248 -20.16 17.49 0.67
CA ALA A 248 -20.76 16.19 0.90
C ALA A 248 -21.88 15.94 -0.11
N TRP A 249 -22.17 14.67 -0.38
CA TRP A 249 -23.29 14.24 -1.19
C TRP A 249 -23.96 13.05 -0.52
N GLY A 250 -25.21 12.80 -0.90
CA GLY A 250 -25.93 11.64 -0.41
C GLY A 250 -27.29 11.47 -1.02
N TYR A 251 -28.00 10.48 -0.49
CA TYR A 251 -29.28 10.03 -1.00
C TYR A 251 -30.25 9.91 0.15
N THR A 252 -31.50 10.30 -0.07
CA THR A 252 -32.58 10.14 0.89
C THR A 252 -33.83 9.68 0.16
N ASP A 253 -34.41 8.59 0.67
CA ASP A 253 -35.63 7.99 0.16
C ASP A 253 -36.79 8.46 1.03
N ALA A 254 -37.87 8.91 0.41
CA ALA A 254 -39.08 9.34 1.11
C ALA A 254 -40.32 9.02 0.29
N ASN A 255 -41.46 8.83 0.96
CA ASN A 255 -42.72 8.49 0.30
C ASN A 255 -43.53 9.75 -0.01
N CYS A 256 -44.08 9.82 -1.22
CA CYS A 256 -44.97 10.90 -1.66
C CYS A 256 -46.39 10.66 -1.12
N ASN A 257 -46.63 11.06 0.13
CA ASN A 257 -47.86 10.77 0.86
C ASN A 257 -48.77 11.99 1.08
N VAL A 258 -48.23 13.20 0.88
CA VAL A 258 -48.95 14.46 1.09
C VAL A 258 -49.59 14.87 -0.21
N ALA A 259 -50.88 15.20 -0.23
CA ALA A 259 -51.52 15.74 -1.43
C ALA A 259 -50.93 17.12 -1.76
N GLY A 260 -50.28 17.23 -2.92
CA GLY A 260 -49.69 18.47 -3.43
C GLY A 260 -50.67 19.25 -4.31
N ALA A 261 -50.18 20.37 -4.86
CA ALA A 261 -50.89 21.09 -5.92
C ALA A 261 -50.82 20.32 -7.26
N ASP A 262 -51.74 20.62 -8.18
CA ASP A 262 -51.71 20.13 -9.57
C ASP A 262 -51.74 18.61 -9.77
N GLY A 263 -52.29 17.85 -8.81
CA GLY A 263 -52.47 16.41 -8.91
C GLY A 263 -51.21 15.58 -8.64
N GLU A 264 -50.19 16.20 -8.03
CA GLU A 264 -48.99 15.53 -7.54
C GLU A 264 -49.11 15.17 -6.05
N TYR A 265 -48.28 14.24 -5.60
CA TYR A 265 -48.08 13.91 -4.20
C TYR A 265 -46.67 14.31 -3.79
N GLU A 266 -46.55 14.98 -2.65
CA GLU A 266 -45.29 15.43 -2.07
C GLU A 266 -44.84 14.51 -0.94
N THR A 267 -43.53 14.52 -0.68
CA THR A 267 -42.98 14.02 0.58
C THR A 267 -43.32 14.97 1.72
N ASP A 268 -43.29 14.46 2.96
CA ASP A 268 -43.14 15.33 4.13
C ASP A 268 -41.84 16.16 4.03
N ASN A 269 -41.70 17.19 4.88
CA ASN A 269 -40.46 17.95 4.95
C ASN A 269 -39.30 17.06 5.41
N ILE A 270 -38.31 16.85 4.54
CA ILE A 270 -37.15 16.00 4.84
C ILE A 270 -36.05 16.90 5.38
N PHE A 271 -35.53 16.59 6.58
CA PHE A 271 -34.37 17.27 7.15
C PHE A 271 -33.13 16.37 7.07
N VAL A 272 -32.03 16.91 6.54
CA VAL A 272 -30.76 16.21 6.41
C VAL A 272 -29.68 16.95 7.20
N THR A 273 -29.00 16.20 8.08
CA THR A 273 -27.74 16.61 8.71
C THR A 273 -26.59 15.91 7.96
N PRO A 274 -25.99 16.55 6.94
CA PRO A 274 -24.99 15.91 6.12
C PRO A 274 -23.73 15.59 6.94
N THR A 275 -23.34 14.33 6.94
CA THR A 275 -22.06 13.87 7.49
C THR A 275 -21.36 12.92 6.54
N PHE A 276 -20.04 12.90 6.58
CA PHE A 276 -19.22 11.92 5.87
C PHE A 276 -17.98 11.58 6.68
N THR A 277 -17.41 10.41 6.44
CA THR A 277 -16.26 9.89 7.20
C THR A 277 -15.02 9.87 6.33
N THR A 278 -13.90 10.38 6.85
CA THR A 278 -12.55 10.24 6.27
C THR A 278 -11.61 9.58 7.27
N SER A 279 -10.32 9.44 6.93
CA SER A 279 -9.27 9.02 7.88
C SER A 279 -9.20 9.91 9.13
N ASP A 280 -9.59 11.18 9.02
CA ASP A 280 -9.38 12.19 10.05
C ASP A 280 -10.58 12.29 11.01
N GLY A 281 -11.64 11.52 10.78
CA GLY A 281 -12.84 11.46 11.62
C GLY A 281 -14.16 11.51 10.85
N VAL A 282 -15.24 11.80 11.59
CA VAL A 282 -16.57 12.06 11.03
C VAL A 282 -16.76 13.57 10.91
N PHE A 283 -17.08 14.03 9.71
CA PHE A 283 -17.20 15.43 9.36
C PHE A 283 -18.66 15.79 9.08
N GLY A 284 -19.20 16.72 9.86
CA GLY A 284 -20.46 17.41 9.58
C GLY A 284 -20.21 18.79 8.96
N PHE A 285 -21.20 19.67 9.05
CA PHE A 285 -21.10 21.07 8.65
C PHE A 285 -21.48 21.94 9.84
N ASN A 286 -20.72 23.02 10.08
CA ASN A 286 -21.09 24.11 10.98
C ASN A 286 -21.87 25.18 10.23
N THR A 287 -21.56 25.36 8.94
CA THR A 287 -22.23 26.32 8.08
C THR A 287 -22.39 25.74 6.69
N ILE A 288 -23.63 25.59 6.24
CA ILE A 288 -23.95 25.22 4.87
C ILE A 288 -24.03 26.47 4.01
N CYS A 289 -23.26 26.51 2.91
CA CYS A 289 -23.22 27.63 1.99
C CYS A 289 -24.12 27.42 0.76
N SER A 290 -24.25 26.18 0.29
CA SER A 290 -25.10 25.84 -0.85
C SER A 290 -25.51 24.38 -0.79
N VAL A 291 -26.74 24.12 -1.22
CA VAL A 291 -27.30 22.77 -1.35
C VAL A 291 -27.90 22.63 -2.75
N LYS A 292 -27.73 21.45 -3.33
CA LYS A 292 -28.42 21.02 -4.54
C LYS A 292 -29.19 19.75 -4.22
N VAL A 293 -30.44 19.66 -4.65
CA VAL A 293 -31.27 18.46 -4.57
C VAL A 293 -31.74 18.07 -5.97
N MET A 294 -31.73 16.77 -6.25
CA MET A 294 -32.07 16.22 -7.55
C MET A 294 -32.82 14.91 -7.33
N PRO A 295 -34.10 14.80 -7.75
CA PRO A 295 -34.80 13.53 -7.70
C PRO A 295 -34.16 12.56 -8.69
N ILE A 296 -34.13 11.29 -8.33
CA ILE A 296 -33.79 10.20 -9.24
C ILE A 296 -35.10 9.65 -9.78
N ASP A 297 -35.13 9.46 -11.10
CA ASP A 297 -36.24 8.88 -11.86
C ASP A 297 -36.87 7.70 -11.12
N ILE A 298 -38.16 7.80 -10.84
CA ILE A 298 -38.96 6.67 -10.39
C ILE A 298 -39.44 5.95 -11.65
N SER A 299 -39.44 4.62 -11.65
CA SER A 299 -39.45 3.70 -12.81
C SER A 299 -40.59 3.81 -13.86
N GLY A 300 -41.04 5.00 -14.27
CA GLY A 300 -42.13 5.20 -15.21
C GLY A 300 -42.11 6.57 -15.88
N VAL A 301 -42.36 6.60 -17.18
CA VAL A 301 -42.53 7.83 -17.96
C VAL A 301 -43.70 8.68 -17.43
N GLY A 302 -43.49 9.99 -17.30
CA GLY A 302 -44.55 10.97 -16.99
C GLY A 302 -44.80 11.26 -15.50
N GLN A 303 -43.87 10.86 -14.62
CA GLN A 303 -43.98 11.01 -13.16
C GLN A 303 -43.74 12.45 -12.66
N ASN A 304 -43.15 13.32 -13.49
CA ASN A 304 -42.89 14.74 -13.21
C ASN A 304 -42.15 14.94 -11.88
N GLU A 305 -41.06 14.21 -11.67
CA GLU A 305 -40.29 14.26 -10.44
C GLU A 305 -39.64 15.62 -10.25
N ARG A 306 -39.90 16.22 -9.10
CA ARG A 306 -39.33 17.51 -8.71
C ARG A 306 -38.82 17.44 -7.29
N SER A 307 -37.75 18.17 -7.02
CA SER A 307 -37.26 18.42 -5.66
C SER A 307 -36.94 19.88 -5.50
N TRP A 308 -37.24 20.44 -4.33
CA TRP A 308 -36.94 21.82 -4.01
C TRP A 308 -36.53 21.97 -2.56
N LEU A 309 -35.65 22.95 -2.32
CA LEU A 309 -35.24 23.32 -0.97
C LEU A 309 -36.35 24.09 -0.27
N MET A 310 -36.39 23.97 1.05
CA MET A 310 -37.25 24.83 1.86
C MET A 310 -36.49 26.09 2.28
N ASP A 311 -37.09 27.25 1.96
CA ASP A 311 -36.53 28.60 2.11
C ASP A 311 -36.05 28.94 3.54
N SER A 312 -36.60 28.30 4.58
CA SER A 312 -36.37 28.69 5.98
C SER A 312 -35.37 27.85 6.78
N THR A 313 -34.67 26.87 6.19
CA THR A 313 -33.97 25.84 6.99
C THR A 313 -32.54 25.50 6.60
N PHE A 314 -31.71 26.45 6.14
CA PHE A 314 -30.26 26.34 6.35
C PHE A 314 -29.95 26.50 7.85
N SER A 315 -30.34 25.53 8.68
CA SER A 315 -30.20 25.59 10.13
C SER A 315 -28.77 25.24 10.54
N GLY A 316 -27.80 26.09 10.18
CA GLY A 316 -26.37 25.89 10.45
C GLY A 316 -25.79 24.62 9.84
N SER A 317 -26.02 23.48 10.51
CA SER A 317 -25.50 22.14 10.24
C SER A 317 -26.39 21.24 9.38
N GLY A 318 -27.55 21.70 8.90
CA GLY A 318 -28.48 20.89 8.11
C GLY A 318 -29.34 21.69 7.15
N PHE A 319 -30.06 20.98 6.28
CA PHE A 319 -30.97 21.57 5.29
C PHE A 319 -32.27 20.77 5.20
N SER A 320 -33.34 21.40 4.69
CA SER A 320 -34.56 20.69 4.34
C SER A 320 -34.92 20.79 2.87
N PHE A 321 -35.60 19.75 2.38
CA PHE A 321 -36.17 19.74 1.05
C PHE A 321 -37.46 18.92 1.04
N ARG A 322 -38.24 19.07 -0.03
CA ARG A 322 -39.29 18.12 -0.42
C ARG A 322 -39.06 17.63 -1.83
N SER A 323 -39.66 16.49 -2.11
CA SER A 323 -39.76 15.94 -3.45
C SER A 323 -41.22 15.63 -3.77
N ALA A 324 -41.57 15.60 -5.05
CA ALA A 324 -42.91 15.27 -5.51
C ALA A 324 -42.89 14.34 -6.71
N CYS A 325 -43.93 13.53 -6.84
CA CYS A 325 -44.24 12.76 -8.04
C CYS A 325 -45.76 12.54 -8.17
N LYS A 326 -46.22 12.05 -9.33
CA LYS A 326 -47.65 11.83 -9.58
C LYS A 326 -48.25 10.58 -8.96
N THR A 327 -47.42 9.70 -8.40
CA THR A 327 -47.89 8.43 -7.84
C THR A 327 -48.02 8.52 -6.33
N GLN A 328 -49.26 8.39 -5.83
CA GLN A 328 -49.50 8.35 -4.39
C GLN A 328 -48.74 7.21 -3.74
N ASN A 329 -48.08 7.49 -2.62
CA ASN A 329 -47.29 6.55 -1.83
C ASN A 329 -46.07 5.96 -2.56
N ALA A 330 -45.64 6.52 -3.69
CA ALA A 330 -44.38 6.11 -4.32
C ALA A 330 -43.18 6.60 -3.51
N THR A 331 -42.17 5.74 -3.39
CA THR A 331 -40.88 6.11 -2.80
C THR A 331 -40.04 6.83 -3.86
N ILE A 332 -39.74 8.10 -3.61
CA ILE A 332 -38.84 8.90 -4.43
C ILE A 332 -37.46 8.94 -3.77
N ARG A 333 -36.43 8.58 -4.53
CA ARG A 333 -35.03 8.74 -4.11
C ARG A 333 -34.54 10.11 -4.54
N THR A 334 -34.01 10.90 -3.61
CA THR A 334 -33.46 12.22 -3.92
C THR A 334 -31.97 12.25 -3.61
N ARG A 335 -31.16 12.60 -4.61
CA ARG A 335 -29.74 12.92 -4.44
C ARG A 335 -29.61 14.34 -3.92
N TRP A 336 -28.76 14.55 -2.94
CA TRP A 336 -28.37 15.86 -2.46
C TRP A 336 -26.85 16.05 -2.52
N GLU A 337 -26.44 17.29 -2.70
CA GLU A 337 -25.04 17.74 -2.65
C GLU A 337 -24.97 19.04 -1.85
N VAL A 338 -23.98 19.18 -0.98
CA VAL A 338 -23.86 20.29 -0.05
C VAL A 338 -22.40 20.74 0.05
N ILE A 339 -22.17 22.04 0.00
CA ILE A 339 -20.88 22.67 0.24
C ILE A 339 -20.97 23.66 1.40
N GLY A 340 -19.93 23.70 2.23
CA GLY A 340 -19.92 24.51 3.45
C GLY A 340 -18.64 24.33 4.26
N PHE A 341 -18.68 24.71 5.54
CA PHE A 341 -17.55 24.67 6.48
C PHE A 341 -17.89 23.89 7.74
#